data_AF-A0A177MMM0-F1
#
_entry.id   AF-A0A177MMM0-F1
#
_cell.length_a   1.000
_cell.length_b   1.000
_cell.length_c   1.000
_cell.angle_alpha   90.00
_cell.angle_beta   90.00
_cell.angle_gamma   90.00
#
_symmetry.space_group_name_H-M   'P 1'
#
loop_
_entity.id
_entity.type
_entity.pdbx_description
1 polymer ?
#
loop_
_entity_poly.entity_id
_entity_poly.type
_entity_poly.pdbx_seq_one_letter_code
_entity_poly.pdbx_strand_id
1 'polypeptide(L)'
;MLDNYKQQTLALELIKRKARISTIHEETTLSIKWLRKAYREYHGISARSGDNKQSIHALTRTNKQYKEATAFAVCYRHAELVVEQLEIYKVINAFDAFKKIHPISQLGFSETGVIVEELKANTIELTRCTFCNCWNLLRARMNEIELCGVCKTRLKN
;
A
#
# COMPACT_ATOMS: atom_id res chain seq x y z
N MET A 1 5.24 -19.80 23.03
CA MET A 1 5.89 -18.57 23.55
C MET A 1 6.52 -17.75 22.41
N LEU A 2 7.26 -18.38 21.49
CA LEU A 2 7.82 -17.74 20.29
C LEU A 2 6.78 -17.11 19.35
N ASP A 3 5.61 -17.74 19.17
CA ASP A 3 4.59 -17.22 18.24
C ASP A 3 3.95 -15.92 18.72
N ASN A 4 3.73 -15.81 20.04
CA ASN A 4 3.24 -14.57 20.65
C ASN A 4 4.26 -13.43 20.48
N TYR A 5 5.56 -13.73 20.63
CA TYR A 5 6.61 -12.74 20.36
C TYR A 5 6.61 -12.30 18.90
N LYS A 6 6.56 -13.23 17.94
CA LYS A 6 6.48 -12.91 16.50
C LYS A 6 5.27 -12.05 16.15
N GLN A 7 4.09 -12.39 16.69
CA GLN A 7 2.86 -11.62 16.51
C GLN A 7 2.97 -10.21 17.09
N GLN A 8 3.56 -10.05 18.28
CA GLN A 8 3.80 -8.74 18.89
C GLN A 8 4.81 -7.92 18.08
N THR A 9 5.89 -8.54 17.59
CA THR A 9 6.87 -7.86 16.72
C THR A 9 6.20 -7.34 15.45
N LEU A 10 5.42 -8.18 14.76
CA LEU A 10 4.69 -7.76 13.57
C LEU A 10 3.68 -6.65 13.89
N ALA A 11 2.95 -6.76 15.00
CA ALA A 11 2.02 -5.72 15.42
C ALA A 11 2.71 -4.37 15.64
N LEU A 12 3.87 -4.37 16.30
CA LEU A 12 4.66 -3.15 16.50
C LEU A 12 5.14 -2.57 15.17
N GLU A 13 5.60 -3.39 14.23
CA GLU A 13 5.99 -2.92 12.89
C GLU A 13 4.83 -2.28 12.14
N LEU A 14 3.64 -2.87 12.20
CA LEU A 14 2.44 -2.30 11.57
C LEU A 14 1.97 -1.03 12.30
N ILE A 15 2.05 -0.99 13.63
CA ILE A 15 1.75 0.21 14.43
C ILE A 15 2.67 1.35 14.03
N LYS A 16 3.99 1.14 13.93
CA LYS A 16 4.95 2.18 13.51
C LYS A 16 4.55 2.84 12.19
N ARG A 17 4.01 2.06 11.26
CA ARG A 17 3.56 2.49 9.92
C ARG A 17 2.14 3.08 9.90
N LYS A 18 1.50 3.22 11.07
CA LYS A 18 0.11 3.70 11.23
C LYS A 18 -0.89 2.85 10.44
N ALA A 19 -0.67 1.53 10.42
CA ALA A 19 -1.66 0.60 9.90
C ALA A 19 -2.97 0.67 10.70
N ARG A 20 -4.10 0.34 10.06
CA ARG A 20 -5.38 0.25 10.76
C ARG A 20 -5.37 -0.89 11.77
N ILE A 21 -6.09 -0.72 12.87
CA ILE A 21 -6.22 -1.76 13.90
C ILE A 21 -6.87 -3.03 13.35
N SER A 22 -7.80 -2.93 12.40
CA SER A 22 -8.39 -4.10 11.73
C SER A 22 -7.32 -4.92 11.00
N THR A 23 -6.54 -4.28 10.13
CA THR A 23 -5.41 -4.92 9.44
C THR A 23 -4.42 -5.54 10.43
N ILE A 24 -4.04 -4.82 11.50
CA ILE A 24 -3.11 -5.38 12.49
C ILE A 24 -3.72 -6.61 13.19
N HIS A 25 -5.02 -6.55 13.52
CA HIS A 25 -5.72 -7.66 14.15
C HIS A 25 -5.80 -8.89 13.24
N GLU A 26 -6.14 -8.70 11.97
CA GLU A 26 -6.19 -9.76 10.95
C GLU A 26 -4.82 -10.45 10.78
N GLU A 27 -3.74 -9.67 10.74
CA GLU A 27 -2.39 -10.18 10.51
C GLU A 27 -1.75 -10.81 11.76
N THR A 28 -2.18 -10.44 12.97
CA THR A 28 -1.50 -10.82 14.22
C THR A 28 -2.36 -11.61 15.19
N THR A 29 -3.69 -11.62 15.02
CA THR A 29 -4.69 -12.22 15.92
C THR A 29 -4.69 -11.68 17.36
N LEU A 30 -3.89 -10.63 17.65
CA LEU A 30 -3.80 -10.01 18.96
C LEU A 30 -5.09 -9.24 19.30
N SER A 31 -5.42 -9.15 20.59
CA SER A 31 -6.65 -8.49 21.02
C SER A 31 -6.70 -7.01 20.59
N ILE A 32 -7.85 -6.58 20.06
CA ILE A 32 -8.09 -5.17 19.66
C ILE A 32 -7.83 -4.20 20.82
N LYS A 33 -8.16 -4.59 22.06
CA LYS A 33 -7.90 -3.79 23.27
C LYS A 33 -6.42 -3.53 23.45
N TRP A 34 -5.59 -4.57 23.33
CA TRP A 34 -4.13 -4.43 23.41
C TRP A 34 -3.59 -3.57 22.26
N LEU A 35 -4.04 -3.81 21.03
CA LEU A 35 -3.60 -3.06 19.85
C LEU A 35 -3.91 -1.56 19.95
N ARG A 36 -5.11 -1.19 20.41
CA ARG A 36 -5.48 0.22 20.63
C ARG A 36 -4.63 0.88 21.71
N LYS A 37 -4.32 0.14 22.78
CA LYS A 37 -3.44 0.62 23.85
C LYS A 37 -2.02 0.85 23.31
N ALA A 38 -1.42 -0.15 22.67
CA ALA A 38 -0.08 -0.07 22.08
C ALA A 38 0.02 1.04 21.02
N TYR A 39 -1.00 1.22 20.17
CA TYR A 39 -1.03 2.30 19.20
C TYR A 39 -1.02 3.68 19.86
N ARG A 40 -1.83 3.87 20.91
CA ARG A 40 -1.87 5.13 21.66
C ARG A 40 -0.57 5.40 22.39
N GLU A 41 0.03 4.39 22.99
CA GLU A 41 1.33 4.50 23.64
C GLU A 41 2.44 4.90 22.66
N TYR A 42 2.42 4.35 21.44
CA TYR A 42 3.44 4.67 20.44
C TYR A 42 3.25 6.05 19.76
N HIS A 43 2.02 6.41 19.38
CA HIS A 43 1.75 7.63 18.61
C HIS A 43 1.23 8.82 19.43
N GLY A 44 0.89 8.61 20.71
CA GLY A 44 0.24 9.62 21.55
C GLY A 44 -1.23 9.93 21.18
N ILE A 45 -1.78 9.27 20.15
CA ILE A 45 -3.14 9.49 19.64
C ILE A 45 -3.90 8.17 19.49
N SER A 46 -5.23 8.22 19.53
CA SER A 46 -6.05 7.03 19.29
C SER A 46 -5.99 6.61 17.82
N ALA A 47 -5.99 5.31 17.57
CA ALA A 47 -6.06 4.76 16.22
C ALA A 47 -7.37 5.12 15.53
N ARG A 48 -7.33 5.25 14.20
CA ARG A 48 -8.55 5.40 13.38
C ARG A 48 -9.40 4.14 13.48
N SER A 49 -10.71 4.32 13.63
CA SER A 49 -11.69 3.23 13.68
C SER A 49 -12.22 2.88 12.29
N GLY A 50 -12.66 1.62 12.13
CA GLY A 50 -13.33 1.12 10.94
C GLY A 50 -12.42 0.77 9.77
N ASP A 51 -13.02 0.18 8.74
CA ASP A 51 -12.32 -0.36 7.57
C ASP A 51 -11.97 0.70 6.53
N ASN A 52 -10.97 0.39 5.70
CA ASN A 52 -10.57 1.31 4.64
C ASN A 52 -11.60 1.31 3.51
N LYS A 53 -12.52 2.28 3.53
CA LYS A 53 -13.56 2.47 2.51
C LYS A 53 -13.07 3.24 1.28
N GLN A 54 -11.76 3.46 1.13
CA GLN A 54 -11.22 4.16 -0.03
C GLN A 54 -11.11 3.21 -1.22
N SER A 55 -11.62 3.64 -2.38
CA SER A 55 -11.39 2.97 -3.66
C SER A 55 -10.08 3.43 -4.31
N ILE A 56 -9.52 2.65 -5.24
CA ILE A 56 -8.35 3.10 -6.00
C ILE A 56 -8.58 4.45 -6.69
N HIS A 57 -9.79 4.69 -7.20
CA HIS A 57 -10.13 5.94 -7.88
C HIS A 57 -10.04 7.15 -6.95
N ALA A 58 -10.40 6.99 -5.68
CA ALA A 58 -10.20 8.03 -4.67
C ALA A 58 -8.70 8.25 -4.37
N LEU A 59 -7.92 7.16 -4.40
CA LEU A 59 -6.46 7.17 -4.17
C LEU A 59 -5.64 7.70 -5.36
N THR A 60 -6.22 7.84 -6.55
CA THR A 60 -5.50 8.30 -7.76
C THR A 60 -6.10 9.53 -8.44
N ARG A 61 -7.02 10.21 -7.74
CA ARG A 61 -7.80 11.36 -8.24
C ARG A 61 -6.95 12.47 -8.85
N THR A 62 -5.82 12.81 -8.23
CA THR A 62 -4.88 13.82 -8.75
C THR A 62 -3.68 13.16 -9.42
N ASN A 63 -3.00 13.86 -10.34
CA ASN A 63 -1.79 13.35 -11.01
C ASN A 63 -0.67 13.01 -10.01
N LYS A 64 -0.52 13.82 -8.95
CA LYS A 64 0.41 13.51 -7.87
C LYS A 64 0.07 12.19 -7.19
N GLN A 65 -1.17 12.02 -6.77
CA GLN A 65 -1.64 10.79 -6.11
C GLN A 65 -1.50 9.55 -7.01
N TYR A 66 -1.84 9.67 -8.30
CA TYR A 66 -1.64 8.62 -9.28
C TYR A 66 -0.17 8.19 -9.40
N LYS A 67 0.75 9.16 -9.49
CA LYS A 67 2.18 8.88 -9.53
C LYS A 67 2.67 8.20 -8.26
N GLU A 68 2.18 8.63 -7.10
CA GLU A 68 2.49 8.00 -5.81
C GLU A 68 2.00 6.55 -5.75
N ALA A 69 0.75 6.29 -6.15
CA ALA A 69 0.20 4.93 -6.23
C ALA A 69 0.97 4.06 -7.22
N THR A 70 1.33 4.62 -8.39
CA THR A 70 2.15 3.91 -9.40
C THR A 70 3.53 3.58 -8.84
N ALA A 71 4.20 4.51 -8.17
CA ALA A 71 5.51 4.28 -7.57
C ALA A 71 5.47 3.21 -6.47
N PHE A 72 4.43 3.22 -5.63
CA PHE A 72 4.22 2.15 -4.66
C PHE A 72 3.97 0.80 -5.35
N ALA A 73 3.12 0.74 -6.37
CA ALA A 73 2.84 -0.48 -7.12
C ALA A 73 4.11 -1.08 -7.77
N VAL A 74 5.03 -0.23 -8.24
CA VAL A 74 6.36 -0.67 -8.70
C VAL A 74 7.17 -1.28 -7.57
N CYS A 75 7.22 -0.63 -6.40
CA CYS A 75 7.93 -1.17 -5.22
C CYS A 75 7.35 -2.53 -4.80
N TYR A 76 6.03 -2.67 -4.82
CA TYR A 76 5.33 -3.90 -4.49
C TYR A 76 5.63 -5.01 -5.51
N ARG A 77 5.59 -4.71 -6.82
CA ARG A 77 5.98 -5.67 -7.87
C ARG A 77 7.39 -6.22 -7.66
N HIS A 78 8.33 -5.39 -7.20
CA HIS A 78 9.68 -5.83 -6.87
C HIS A 78 9.73 -6.69 -5.60
N ALA A 79 8.94 -6.36 -4.58
CA ALA A 79 8.82 -7.17 -3.37
C ALA A 79 8.20 -8.56 -3.65
N GLU A 80 7.29 -8.66 -4.63
CA GLU A 80 6.70 -9.93 -5.05
C GLU A 80 7.70 -10.94 -5.62
N LEU A 81 8.84 -10.48 -6.15
CA LEU A 81 9.90 -11.35 -6.67
C LEU A 81 10.60 -12.16 -5.57
N VAL A 82 10.39 -11.80 -4.29
CA VAL A 82 10.90 -12.54 -3.14
C VAL A 82 9.87 -13.59 -2.72
N VAL A 83 10.04 -14.81 -3.23
CA VAL A 83 9.03 -15.90 -3.21
C VAL A 83 8.65 -16.36 -1.80
N GLU A 84 9.58 -16.35 -0.84
CA GLU A 84 9.41 -17.00 0.48
C GLU A 84 8.77 -16.10 1.56
N GLN A 85 8.38 -14.87 1.25
CA GLN A 85 7.81 -13.94 2.23
C GLN A 85 6.29 -14.01 2.30
N LEU A 86 5.74 -13.96 3.51
CA LEU A 86 4.30 -13.73 3.72
C LEU A 86 3.89 -12.39 3.10
N GLU A 87 2.63 -12.31 2.66
CA GLU A 87 2.07 -11.15 1.96
C GLU A 87 2.32 -9.83 2.71
N ILE A 88 2.02 -9.79 4.01
CA ILE A 88 2.20 -8.58 4.81
C ILE A 88 3.66 -8.07 4.83
N TYR A 89 4.64 -8.97 4.77
CA TYR A 89 6.05 -8.57 4.69
C TYR A 89 6.40 -7.99 3.32
N LYS A 90 5.79 -8.46 2.24
CA LYS A 90 5.93 -7.85 0.90
C LYS A 90 5.38 -6.43 0.91
N VAL A 91 4.22 -6.22 1.52
CA VAL A 91 3.61 -4.89 1.67
C VAL A 91 4.47 -3.96 2.53
N ILE A 92 4.99 -4.45 3.67
CA ILE A 92 5.92 -3.70 4.53
C ILE A 92 7.17 -3.27 3.75
N ASN A 93 7.83 -4.21 3.07
CA ASN A 93 9.05 -3.93 2.33
C ASN A 93 8.81 -2.94 1.18
N ALA A 94 7.70 -3.11 0.46
CA ALA A 94 7.28 -2.19 -0.61
C ALA A 94 7.01 -0.78 -0.08
N PHE A 95 6.29 -0.67 1.04
CA PHE A 95 5.96 0.62 1.63
C PHE A 95 7.21 1.35 2.15
N ASP A 96 8.12 0.62 2.81
CA ASP A 96 9.35 1.20 3.32
C ASP A 96 10.27 1.68 2.18
N ALA A 97 10.38 0.89 1.11
CA ALA A 97 11.11 1.29 -0.09
C ALA A 97 10.47 2.54 -0.73
N PHE A 98 9.15 2.55 -0.86
CA PHE A 98 8.40 3.69 -1.37
C PHE A 98 8.64 4.95 -0.53
N LYS A 99 8.57 4.87 0.80
CA LYS A 99 8.79 6.03 1.69
C LYS A 99 10.22 6.53 1.69
N LYS A 100 11.22 5.69 1.41
CA LYS A 100 12.60 6.14 1.19
C LYS A 100 12.73 7.00 -0.07
N ILE A 101 12.00 6.66 -1.14
CA ILE A 101 12.02 7.39 -2.41
C ILE A 101 11.10 8.63 -2.36
N HIS A 102 9.96 8.52 -1.69
CA HIS A 102 8.92 9.54 -1.60
C HIS A 102 8.57 9.89 -0.13
N PRO A 103 9.50 10.51 0.63
CA PRO A 103 9.33 10.74 2.07
C PRO A 103 8.16 11.67 2.41
N ILE A 104 7.84 12.62 1.51
CA ILE A 104 6.76 13.60 1.69
C ILE A 104 5.40 13.14 1.13
N SER A 105 5.31 11.92 0.61
CA SER A 105 4.05 11.37 0.07
C SER A 105 3.00 11.28 1.17
N GLN A 106 1.75 11.56 0.81
CA GLN A 106 0.60 11.43 1.69
C GLN A 106 -0.05 10.04 1.63
N LEU A 107 0.39 9.16 0.72
CA LEU A 107 -0.03 7.77 0.67
C LEU A 107 0.44 7.06 1.95
N GLY A 108 -0.50 6.64 2.79
CA GLY A 108 -0.22 5.93 4.03
C GLY A 108 -0.21 4.41 3.83
N PHE A 109 0.23 3.69 4.86
CA PHE A 109 0.35 2.23 4.82
C PHE A 109 -1.02 1.54 4.67
N SER A 110 -2.06 2.15 5.26
CA SER A 110 -3.41 1.59 5.17
C SER A 110 -3.98 1.71 3.75
N GLU A 111 -3.65 2.79 3.05
CA GLU A 111 -4.07 3.05 1.68
C GLU A 111 -3.36 2.14 0.68
N THR A 112 -2.14 1.71 0.98
CA THR A 112 -1.41 0.76 0.12
C THR A 112 -2.05 -0.61 0.07
N GLY A 113 -2.78 -1.02 1.12
CA GLY A 113 -3.55 -2.28 1.11
C GLY A 113 -4.57 -2.33 -0.04
N VAL A 114 -5.26 -1.22 -0.30
CA VAL A 114 -6.22 -1.11 -1.42
C VAL A 114 -5.53 -1.33 -2.75
N ILE A 115 -4.35 -0.73 -2.95
CA ILE A 115 -3.58 -0.89 -4.19
C ILE A 115 -3.16 -2.35 -4.39
N VAL A 116 -2.71 -3.02 -3.32
CA VAL A 116 -2.32 -4.44 -3.36
C VAL A 116 -3.51 -5.34 -3.68
N GLU A 117 -4.64 -5.14 -3.00
CA GLU A 117 -5.85 -5.91 -3.23
C GLU A 117 -6.33 -5.79 -4.69
N GLU A 118 -6.34 -4.57 -5.23
CA GLU A 118 -6.77 -4.32 -6.61
C GLU A 118 -5.77 -4.85 -7.65
N LEU A 119 -4.47 -4.81 -7.38
CA LEU A 119 -3.45 -5.46 -8.21
C LEU A 119 -3.66 -6.98 -8.23
N LYS A 120 -3.90 -7.60 -7.07
CA LYS A 120 -4.12 -9.05 -6.95
C LYS A 120 -5.45 -9.49 -7.59
N ALA A 121 -6.47 -8.65 -7.50
CA ALA A 121 -7.75 -8.85 -8.18
C ALA A 121 -7.69 -8.58 -9.69
N ASN A 122 -6.54 -8.13 -10.22
CA ASN A 122 -6.37 -7.68 -11.60
C ASN A 122 -7.39 -6.61 -12.03
N THR A 123 -7.91 -5.81 -11.09
CA THR A 123 -8.80 -4.67 -11.39
C THR A 123 -7.99 -3.47 -11.87
N ILE A 124 -6.75 -3.34 -11.39
CA ILE A 124 -5.72 -2.44 -11.89
C ILE A 124 -4.49 -3.21 -12.32
N GLU A 125 -3.66 -2.58 -13.15
CA GLU A 125 -2.49 -3.25 -13.72
C GLU A 125 -1.30 -2.30 -13.87
N LEU A 126 -0.10 -2.81 -13.63
CA LEU A 126 1.12 -2.06 -13.81
C LEU A 126 1.73 -2.39 -15.19
N THR A 127 1.87 -1.38 -16.05
CA THR A 127 2.44 -1.53 -17.40
C THR A 127 3.57 -0.53 -17.66
N ARG A 128 4.40 -0.81 -18.67
CA ARG A 128 5.39 0.15 -19.17
C ARG A 128 4.92 0.80 -20.45
N CYS A 129 5.10 2.11 -20.55
CA CYS A 129 4.87 2.82 -21.80
C CYS A 129 5.86 2.35 -22.86
N THR A 130 5.37 1.95 -24.04
CA THR A 130 6.24 1.48 -25.14
C THR A 130 7.13 2.59 -25.73
N PHE A 131 6.82 3.87 -25.47
CA PHE A 131 7.59 5.00 -25.97
C PHE A 131 8.69 5.46 -25.00
N CYS A 132 8.33 5.80 -23.75
CA CYS A 132 9.30 6.30 -22.76
C CYS A 132 9.74 5.27 -21.72
N ASN A 133 9.21 4.05 -21.77
CA ASN A 133 9.49 2.96 -20.83
C ASN A 133 9.12 3.25 -19.35
N CYS A 134 8.44 4.36 -19.07
CA CYS A 134 7.98 4.67 -17.72
C CYS A 134 6.85 3.74 -17.29
N TRP A 135 6.80 3.42 -16.00
CA TRP A 135 5.70 2.68 -15.39
C TRP A 135 4.43 3.52 -15.31
N ASN A 136 3.29 2.88 -15.56
CA ASN A 136 1.95 3.45 -15.47
C ASN A 136 1.02 2.42 -14.84
N LEU A 137 0.05 2.91 -14.08
CA LEU A 137 -0.99 2.10 -13.46
C LEU A 137 -2.28 2.25 -14.27
N LEU A 138 -2.69 1.20 -14.98
CA LEU A 138 -3.91 1.15 -15.77
C LEU A 138 -5.14 0.91 -14.89
N ARG A 139 -6.29 1.38 -15.36
CA ARG A 139 -7.63 1.23 -14.74
C ARG A 139 -7.77 1.83 -13.35
N ALA A 140 -6.71 2.46 -12.83
CA ALA A 140 -6.73 3.11 -11.54
C ALA A 140 -7.58 4.39 -11.52
N ARG A 141 -7.94 4.96 -12.68
CA ARG A 141 -8.72 6.20 -12.81
C ARG A 141 -10.00 5.96 -13.59
N MET A 142 -11.11 6.50 -13.09
CA MET A 142 -12.39 6.40 -13.80
C MET A 142 -12.38 7.25 -15.07
N ASN A 143 -12.81 6.64 -16.17
CA ASN A 143 -13.15 7.33 -17.43
C ASN A 143 -12.02 8.18 -18.04
N GLU A 144 -10.76 7.93 -17.68
CA GLU A 144 -9.62 8.57 -18.34
C GLU A 144 -9.12 7.67 -19.48
N ILE A 145 -8.76 8.29 -20.60
CA ILE A 145 -7.98 7.60 -21.63
C ILE A 145 -6.64 7.23 -20.99
N GLU A 146 -6.25 5.96 -21.07
CA GLU A 146 -4.97 5.47 -20.57
C GLU A 146 -3.82 6.07 -21.39
N LEU A 147 -3.32 7.22 -20.94
CA LEU A 147 -2.17 7.91 -21.49
C LEU A 147 -1.01 7.79 -20.51
N CYS A 148 0.21 7.70 -21.02
CA CYS A 148 1.38 7.71 -20.17
C CYS A 148 1.42 9.00 -19.35
N GLY A 149 1.59 8.88 -18.03
CA GLY A 149 1.67 10.02 -17.12
C GLY A 149 2.82 10.98 -17.42
N VAL A 150 3.83 10.53 -18.17
CA VAL A 150 5.05 11.25 -18.54
C VAL A 150 4.97 11.80 -19.97
N CYS A 151 4.99 10.92 -21.00
CA CYS A 151 5.08 11.34 -22.40
C CYS A 151 3.72 11.55 -23.09
N LYS A 152 2.61 11.29 -22.39
CA LYS A 152 1.23 11.44 -22.90
C LYS A 152 0.87 10.56 -24.10
N THR A 153 1.73 9.62 -24.49
CA THR A 153 1.42 8.60 -25.50
C THR A 153 0.36 7.63 -24.98
N ARG A 154 -0.55 7.21 -25.85
CA ARG A 154 -1.56 6.20 -25.52
C ARG A 154 -0.91 4.89 -25.11
N LEU A 155 -1.34 4.37 -23.96
CA LEU A 155 -0.94 3.05 -23.47
C LEU A 155 -1.76 2.02 -24.25
N LYS A 156 -1.08 1.03 -24.81
CA LYS A 156 -1.75 -0.13 -25.43
C LYS A 156 -2.10 -1.08 -24.29
N ASN A 157 -3.39 -1.40 -24.16
CA ASN A 157 -3.84 -2.55 -23.39
C ASN A 157 -3.63 -3.80 -24.25
#